data_AF-A0A6G1SIA0-F1
#
_entry.id   AF-A0A6G1SIA0-F1
#
_cell.length_a   1.000
_cell.length_b   1.000
_cell.length_c   1.000
_cell.angle_alpha   90.00
_cell.angle_beta   90.00
_cell.angle_gamma   90.00
#
_symmetry.space_group_name_H-M   'P 1'
#
loop_
_entity.id
_entity.type
_entity.pdbx_description
1 polymer ?
#
loop_
_entity_poly.entity_id
_entity_poly.type
_entity_poly.pdbx_seq_one_letter_code
_entity_poly.pdbx_strand_id
1 'polypeptide(L)'
;FAPGPLPVLRDEWWGPGQPRNVGEAITPFKINIPDSVIADLNARLDRWQNPTKPLENAQFTYGMNTDYLTKVVKFWRKDYNWKKREAFLNSLPQFKTNIAGLNIHFIHVKPKNVPAGTKVLPLLFMHGC
;
A
#
# COMPACT_ATOMS: atom_id res chain seq x y z
N PHE A 1 -14.48 -3.58 31.32
CA PHE A 1 -14.47 -2.38 30.47
C PHE A 1 -15.63 -2.49 29.49
N ALA A 2 -16.73 -1.75 29.71
CA ALA A 2 -17.74 -1.61 28.67
C ALA A 2 -17.18 -0.66 27.59
N PRO A 3 -17.35 -0.95 26.29
CA PRO A 3 -16.97 0.02 25.26
C PRO A 3 -17.72 1.34 25.51
N GLY A 4 -17.03 2.46 25.33
CA GLY A 4 -17.63 3.78 25.41
C GLY A 4 -18.73 3.98 24.36
N PRO A 5 -19.47 5.11 24.41
CA PRO A 5 -20.48 5.43 23.41
C PRO A 5 -19.86 5.45 22.00
N LEU A 6 -20.61 4.98 21.01
CA LEU A 6 -20.19 5.04 19.62
C LEU A 6 -19.99 6.51 19.20
N PRO A 7 -18.94 6.82 18.44
CA PRO A 7 -18.74 8.17 17.93
C PRO A 7 -19.88 8.54 16.97
N VAL A 8 -20.31 9.80 17.02
CA VAL A 8 -21.22 10.35 16.02
C VAL A 8 -20.46 10.51 14.72
N LEU A 9 -20.82 9.70 13.72
CA LEU A 9 -20.26 9.80 12.37
C LEU A 9 -20.95 10.97 11.64
N ARG A 10 -20.14 11.86 11.05
CA ARG A 10 -20.64 12.98 10.24
C ARG A 10 -20.40 12.65 8.77
N ASP A 11 -21.39 12.91 7.93
CA ASP A 11 -21.27 12.83 6.47
C ASP A 11 -20.56 14.08 5.93
N GLU A 12 -19.27 14.17 6.24
CA GLU A 12 -18.39 15.23 5.75
C GLU A 12 -17.82 14.88 4.38
N TRP A 13 -17.55 15.88 3.54
CA TRP A 13 -16.96 15.72 2.21
C TRP A 13 -15.47 16.07 2.25
N TRP A 14 -14.63 15.12 1.82
CA TRP A 14 -13.17 15.22 1.85
C TRP A 14 -12.55 15.28 0.45
N GLY A 15 -13.36 15.10 -0.59
CA GLY A 15 -12.92 15.21 -1.98
C GLY A 15 -12.66 16.66 -2.41
N PRO A 16 -11.99 16.86 -3.55
CA PRO A 16 -11.82 18.18 -4.12
C PRO A 16 -13.17 18.78 -4.56
N GLY A 17 -13.35 20.08 -4.33
CA GLY A 17 -14.55 20.82 -4.74
C GLY A 17 -15.77 20.60 -3.84
N GLN A 18 -16.94 21.04 -4.32
CA GLN A 18 -18.19 20.93 -3.58
C GLN A 18 -18.71 19.49 -3.54
N PRO A 19 -19.46 19.10 -2.48
CA PRO A 19 -20.11 17.81 -2.40
C PRO A 19 -20.98 17.54 -3.63
N ARG A 20 -20.87 16.34 -4.18
CA ARG A 20 -21.64 15.90 -5.34
C ARG A 20 -22.03 14.43 -5.20
N ASN A 21 -23.08 14.03 -5.91
CA ASN A 21 -23.45 12.62 -5.97
C ASN A 21 -22.37 11.85 -6.75
N VAL A 22 -21.74 10.89 -6.07
CA VAL A 22 -20.60 10.11 -6.57
C VAL A 22 -20.94 8.65 -6.84
N GLY A 23 -22.18 8.24 -6.60
CA GLY A 23 -22.62 6.85 -6.71
C GLY A 23 -21.93 5.92 -5.71
N GLU A 24 -22.50 4.73 -5.53
CA GLU A 24 -22.04 3.73 -4.54
C GLU A 24 -21.33 2.54 -5.21
N ALA A 25 -20.90 2.72 -6.47
CA ALA A 25 -20.34 1.64 -7.27
C ALA A 25 -18.98 1.17 -6.72
N ILE A 26 -18.87 -0.14 -6.47
CA ILE A 26 -17.61 -0.81 -6.17
C ILE A 26 -17.02 -1.33 -7.48
N THR A 27 -15.88 -0.79 -7.89
CA THR A 27 -15.25 -1.14 -9.17
C THR A 27 -13.98 -1.97 -8.96
N PRO A 28 -13.71 -2.99 -9.79
CA PRO A 28 -12.45 -3.71 -9.76
C PRO A 28 -11.26 -2.78 -10.01
N PHE A 29 -10.17 -3.02 -9.30
CA PHE A 29 -8.92 -2.30 -9.46
C PHE A 29 -7.78 -3.27 -9.77
N LYS A 30 -6.90 -2.87 -10.67
CA LYS A 30 -5.62 -3.54 -10.92
C LYS A 30 -4.50 -2.52 -10.81
N ILE A 31 -3.45 -2.88 -10.08
CA ILE A 31 -2.20 -2.14 -10.08
C ILE A 31 -1.62 -2.24 -11.49
N ASN A 32 -1.27 -1.09 -12.07
CA ASN A 32 -0.62 -1.01 -13.36
C ASN A 32 0.44 0.09 -13.28
N ILE A 33 1.70 -0.32 -13.21
CA ILE A 33 2.88 0.54 -13.12
C ILE A 33 3.48 0.64 -14.52
N PRO A 34 3.42 1.83 -15.15
CA PRO A 34 4.01 2.05 -16.46
C PRO A 34 5.51 1.78 -16.45
N ASP A 35 6.03 1.25 -17.56
CA ASP A 35 7.47 0.95 -17.70
C ASP A 35 8.32 2.22 -17.56
N SER A 36 7.79 3.39 -17.93
CA SER A 36 8.44 4.68 -17.73
C SER A 36 8.70 5.02 -16.27
N VAL A 37 7.80 4.63 -15.35
CA VAL A 37 7.98 4.84 -13.90
C VAL A 37 9.11 3.93 -13.37
N ILE A 38 9.17 2.68 -13.85
CA ILE A 38 10.24 1.74 -13.48
C ILE A 38 11.58 2.20 -14.08
N ALA A 39 11.59 2.73 -15.30
CA ALA A 39 12.77 3.30 -15.93
C ALA A 39 13.29 4.53 -15.16
N ASP A 40 12.40 5.44 -14.76
CA ASP A 40 12.77 6.60 -13.94
C ASP A 40 13.34 6.17 -12.58
N LEU A 41 12.72 5.18 -11.91
CA LEU A 41 13.24 4.61 -10.67
C LEU A 41 14.66 4.05 -10.88
N ASN A 42 14.88 3.26 -11.92
CA ASN A 42 16.20 2.69 -12.22
C ASN A 42 17.24 3.78 -12.49
N ALA A 43 16.89 4.83 -13.25
CA ALA A 43 17.79 5.95 -13.49
C ALA A 43 18.13 6.71 -12.19
N ARG A 44 17.19 6.86 -11.26
CA ARG A 44 17.45 7.45 -9.93
C ARG A 44 18.36 6.57 -9.08
N LEU A 45 18.14 5.27 -9.07
CA LEU A 45 18.99 4.30 -8.36
C LEU A 45 20.41 4.22 -8.96
N ASP A 46 20.56 4.42 -10.27
CA ASP A 46 21.88 4.46 -10.94
C ASP A 46 22.64 5.76 -10.65
N ARG A 47 21.93 6.88 -10.44
CA ARG A 47 22.52 8.17 -10.03
C ARG A 47 22.79 8.27 -8.54
N TRP A 48 22.40 7.26 -7.76
CA TRP A 48 22.60 7.27 -6.32
C TRP A 48 24.09 7.35 -6.00
N GLN A 49 24.46 8.36 -5.21
CA GLN A 49 25.82 8.56 -4.74
C GLN A 49 26.01 7.83 -3.41
N ASN A 50 27.18 7.21 -3.24
CA ASN A 50 27.50 6.54 -1.98
C ASN A 50 27.49 7.56 -0.83
N PRO A 51 26.66 7.37 0.20
CA PRO A 51 26.61 8.24 1.36
C PRO A 51 27.87 8.11 2.21
N THR A 52 28.07 9.07 3.13
CA THR A 52 29.17 9.07 4.10
C THR A 52 29.26 7.73 4.84
N LYS A 53 30.49 7.22 5.02
CA LYS A 53 30.73 5.99 5.78
C LYS A 53 30.17 6.10 7.21
N PRO A 54 29.59 5.03 7.76
CA PRO A 54 29.08 5.06 9.11
C PRO A 54 30.24 5.11 10.12
N LEU A 55 29.96 5.58 11.33
CA LEU A 55 30.89 5.43 12.45
C LEU A 55 31.14 3.95 12.74
N GLU A 56 32.36 3.62 13.14
CA GLU A 56 32.75 2.25 13.48
C GLU A 56 31.84 1.70 14.58
N ASN A 57 31.37 0.47 14.40
CA ASN A 57 30.51 -0.26 15.36
C ASN A 57 29.18 0.42 15.73
N ALA A 58 28.75 1.48 15.02
CA ALA A 58 27.53 2.22 15.35
C ALA A 58 26.22 1.45 15.02
N GLN A 59 26.28 0.40 14.20
CA GLN A 59 25.09 -0.32 13.74
C GLN A 59 24.04 0.69 13.20
N PHE A 60 22.85 0.75 13.80
CA PHE A 60 21.75 1.67 13.45
C PHE A 60 21.48 2.75 14.51
N THR A 61 22.37 2.96 15.49
CA THR A 61 22.11 3.89 16.62
C THR A 61 21.99 5.34 16.19
N TYR A 62 22.53 5.70 15.02
CA TYR A 62 22.41 7.02 14.39
C TYR A 62 21.44 7.04 13.21
N GLY A 63 20.52 6.08 13.16
CA GLY A 63 19.58 5.90 12.05
C GLY A 63 20.10 4.93 11.00
N MET A 64 19.75 5.16 9.73
CA MET A 64 20.03 4.24 8.64
C MET A 64 21.54 4.06 8.44
N ASN A 65 22.03 2.84 8.67
CA ASN A 65 23.41 2.49 8.40
C ASN A 65 23.69 2.53 6.88
N THR A 66 24.70 3.29 6.48
CA THR A 66 25.00 3.56 5.07
C THR A 66 25.58 2.37 4.32
N ASP A 67 26.29 1.47 5.01
CA ASP A 67 26.75 0.21 4.41
C ASP A 67 25.56 -0.73 4.16
N TYR A 68 24.56 -0.75 5.04
CA TYR A 68 23.34 -1.53 4.83
C TYR A 68 22.46 -0.92 3.73
N LEU A 69 22.30 0.41 3.69
CA LEU A 69 21.56 1.10 2.64
C LEU A 69 22.13 0.79 1.26
N THR A 70 23.46 0.74 1.15
CA THR A 70 24.15 0.34 -0.08
C THR A 70 23.71 -1.04 -0.57
N LYS A 71 23.51 -2.01 0.34
CA LYS A 71 23.02 -3.36 -0.02
C LYS A 71 21.57 -3.30 -0.51
N VAL A 72 20.72 -2.52 0.16
CA VAL A 72 19.31 -2.34 -0.23
C VAL A 72 19.20 -1.72 -1.62
N VAL A 73 19.94 -0.64 -1.90
CA VAL A 73 19.93 0.03 -3.21
C VAL A 73 20.43 -0.91 -4.31
N LYS A 74 21.51 -1.65 -4.06
CA LYS A 74 22.03 -2.65 -5.02
C LYS A 74 20.99 -3.71 -5.34
N PHE A 75 20.37 -4.31 -4.32
CA PHE A 75 19.32 -5.31 -4.50
C PHE A 75 18.12 -4.75 -5.27
N TRP A 76 17.62 -3.56 -4.88
CA TRP A 76 16.47 -2.94 -5.54
C TRP A 76 16.76 -2.66 -7.01
N ARG A 77 17.98 -2.21 -7.33
CA ARG A 77 18.36 -1.89 -8.70
C ARG A 77 18.59 -3.13 -9.57
N LYS A 78 19.13 -4.22 -9.02
CA LYS A 78 19.62 -5.36 -9.81
C LYS A 78 18.73 -6.59 -9.75
N ASP A 79 18.17 -6.88 -8.58
CA ASP A 79 17.53 -8.17 -8.31
C ASP A 79 16.01 -8.06 -8.12
N TYR A 80 15.52 -6.87 -7.77
CA TYR A 80 14.10 -6.65 -7.55
C TYR A 80 13.32 -6.54 -8.86
N ASN A 81 12.50 -7.55 -9.14
CA ASN A 81 11.65 -7.57 -10.32
C ASN A 81 10.27 -6.95 -10.05
N TRP A 82 10.07 -5.72 -10.53
CA TRP A 82 8.81 -4.98 -10.38
C TRP A 82 7.61 -5.67 -11.04
N LYS A 83 7.78 -6.25 -12.24
CA LYS A 83 6.67 -6.93 -12.94
C LYS A 83 6.21 -8.19 -12.20
N LYS A 84 7.16 -8.95 -11.63
CA LYS A 84 6.84 -10.09 -10.76
C LYS A 84 6.10 -9.63 -9.51
N ARG A 85 6.52 -8.50 -8.90
CA ARG A 85 5.83 -7.97 -7.71
C ARG A 85 4.43 -7.47 -8.04
N GLU A 86 4.27 -6.74 -9.14
CA GLU A 86 2.98 -6.26 -9.61
C GLU A 86 2.00 -7.42 -9.84
N ALA A 87 2.45 -8.48 -10.52
CA ALA A 87 1.64 -9.69 -10.73
C ALA A 87 1.26 -10.34 -9.39
N PHE A 88 2.19 -10.42 -8.44
CA PHE A 88 1.92 -10.93 -7.09
C PHE A 88 0.87 -10.09 -6.35
N LEU A 89 0.98 -8.76 -6.36
CA LEU A 89 -0.01 -7.90 -5.69
C LEU A 89 -1.39 -7.99 -6.35
N ASN A 90 -1.43 -8.08 -7.68
CA ASN A 90 -2.65 -8.27 -8.46
C ASN A 90 -3.24 -9.70 -8.37
N SER A 91 -2.58 -10.64 -7.69
CA SER A 91 -3.19 -11.95 -7.42
C SER A 91 -4.31 -11.86 -6.38
N LEU A 92 -4.39 -10.75 -5.66
CA LEU A 92 -5.48 -10.45 -4.72
C LEU A 92 -6.59 -9.63 -5.41
N PRO A 93 -7.87 -9.92 -5.13
CA PRO A 93 -8.99 -9.12 -5.60
C PRO A 93 -8.97 -7.74 -4.94
N GLN A 94 -8.76 -6.71 -5.76
CA GLN A 94 -8.66 -5.32 -5.34
C GLN A 94 -9.82 -4.51 -5.94
N PHE A 95 -10.26 -3.50 -5.20
CA PHE A 95 -11.40 -2.67 -5.59
C PHE A 95 -11.15 -1.22 -5.23
N LYS A 96 -11.94 -0.34 -5.84
CA LYS A 96 -12.10 1.04 -5.43
C LYS A 96 -13.58 1.38 -5.30
N THR A 97 -13.89 2.28 -4.38
CA THR A 97 -15.20 2.92 -4.28
C THR A 97 -15.02 4.37 -3.83
N ASN A 98 -16.01 5.22 -4.08
CA ASN A 98 -15.97 6.59 -3.58
C ASN A 98 -16.64 6.67 -2.20
N ILE A 99 -15.92 7.21 -1.21
CA ILE A 99 -16.47 7.52 0.11
C ILE A 99 -16.15 8.97 0.38
N ALA A 100 -17.19 9.79 0.58
CA ALA A 100 -17.04 11.20 0.92
C ALA A 100 -16.11 11.99 -0.04
N GLY A 101 -16.14 11.68 -1.34
CA GLY A 101 -15.33 12.35 -2.34
C GLY A 101 -13.92 11.76 -2.54
N LEU A 102 -13.53 10.75 -1.77
CA LEU A 102 -12.25 10.06 -1.88
C LEU A 102 -12.40 8.68 -2.54
N ASN A 103 -11.49 8.35 -3.46
CA ASN A 103 -11.42 7.01 -4.03
C ASN A 103 -10.65 6.08 -3.07
N ILE A 104 -11.39 5.32 -2.27
CA ILE A 104 -10.83 4.40 -1.28
C ILE A 104 -10.51 3.07 -1.96
N HIS A 105 -9.24 2.67 -1.92
CA HIS A 105 -8.78 1.35 -2.36
C HIS A 105 -8.87 0.36 -1.21
N PHE A 106 -9.27 -0.88 -1.52
CA PHE A 106 -9.27 -1.98 -0.57
C PHE A 106 -9.07 -3.33 -1.26
N ILE A 107 -8.64 -4.31 -0.47
CA ILE A 107 -8.61 -5.73 -0.84
C ILE A 107 -9.79 -6.41 -0.13
N HIS A 108 -10.58 -7.19 -0.86
CA HIS A 108 -11.68 -7.96 -0.28
C HIS A 108 -11.61 -9.42 -0.75
N VAL A 109 -11.09 -10.27 0.14
CA VAL A 109 -10.99 -11.71 -0.09
C VAL A 109 -12.13 -12.41 0.63
N LYS A 110 -12.87 -13.24 -0.11
CA LYS A 110 -13.89 -14.12 0.46
C LYS A 110 -13.33 -15.55 0.56
N PRO A 111 -13.60 -16.28 1.66
CA PRO A 111 -13.22 -17.68 1.76
C PRO A 111 -13.89 -18.49 0.65
N LYS A 112 -13.17 -19.46 0.09
CA LYS A 112 -13.70 -20.43 -0.88
C LYS A 112 -14.11 -21.69 -0.13
N ASN A 113 -15.08 -22.43 -0.66
CA ASN A 113 -15.49 -23.75 -0.17
C ASN A 113 -15.93 -23.76 1.31
N VAL A 114 -16.71 -22.76 1.72
CA VAL A 114 -17.25 -22.68 3.09
C VAL A 114 -18.31 -23.79 3.28
N PRO A 115 -18.20 -24.66 4.31
CA PRO A 115 -19.19 -25.70 4.58
C PRO A 115 -20.60 -25.13 4.80
N ALA A 116 -21.62 -25.87 4.37
CA ALA A 116 -23.01 -25.50 4.61
C ALA A 116 -23.28 -25.27 6.11
N GLY A 117 -24.00 -24.20 6.43
CA GLY A 117 -24.30 -23.80 7.80
C GLY A 117 -23.17 -23.04 8.52
N THR A 118 -22.01 -22.84 7.89
CA THR A 118 -20.92 -22.05 8.48
C THR A 118 -21.10 -20.57 8.21
N LYS A 119 -21.15 -19.76 9.28
CA LYS A 119 -21.27 -18.29 9.19
C LYS A 119 -19.92 -17.66 8.82
N VAL A 120 -19.89 -16.86 7.76
CA VAL A 120 -18.73 -16.03 7.40
C VAL A 120 -18.83 -14.69 8.11
N LEU A 121 -17.80 -14.33 8.88
CA LEU A 121 -17.74 -13.06 9.61
C LEU A 121 -16.82 -12.07 8.89
N PRO A 122 -17.22 -10.79 8.77
CA PRO A 122 -16.37 -9.76 8.20
C PRO A 122 -15.26 -9.40 9.21
N LEU A 123 -14.03 -9.29 8.71
CA LEU A 123 -12.90 -8.80 9.48
C LEU A 123 -12.22 -7.68 8.69
N LEU A 124 -12.13 -6.50 9.32
CA LEU A 124 -11.43 -5.36 8.77
C LEU A 124 -9.97 -5.38 9.26
N PHE A 125 -9.04 -5.45 8.33
CA PHE A 125 -7.62 -5.26 8.60
C PHE A 125 -7.22 -3.85 8.19
N MET A 126 -6.54 -3.14 9.10
CA MET A 126 -6.03 -1.79 8.85
C MET A 126 -4.51 -1.82 9.02
N HIS A 127 -3.80 -1.29 8.03
CA HIS A 127 -2.36 -1.07 8.16
C HIS A 127 -2.09 0.25 8.89
N GLY A 128 -0.89 0.39 9.47
CA GLY A 128 -0.42 1.60 10.11
C GLY A 128 0.44 2.48 9.20
N CYS A 129 1.12 3.43 9.84
CA CYS A 129 2.23 4.21 9.31
C CYS A 129 3.52 3.81 10.03
#